data_AF-A0A381UD91-F1
#
_entry.id   AF-A0A381UD91-F1
#
_cell.length_a   1.000
_cell.length_b   1.000
_cell.length_c   1.000
_cell.angle_alpha   90.00
_cell.angle_beta   90.00
_cell.angle_gamma   90.00
#
_symmetry.space_group_name_H-M   'P 1'
#
loop_
_entity.id
_entity.type
_entity.pdbx_description
1 polymer ?
#
loop_
_entity_poly.entity_id
_entity_poly.type
_entity_poly.pdbx_seq_one_letter_code
_entity_poly.pdbx_strand_id
1 'polypeptide(L)' 'MTYSEKHLNEVRQIIESIDVEAIESMVKLLAQVRTDGGRLFFLGVGGSAGNCSHAVNDFRKIAGFEAYAPTDNVSE' A
#
# COMPACT_ATOMS: atom_id res chain seq x y z
N MET A 1 -27.76 -14.22 7.23
CA MET A 1 -26.74 -13.35 6.62
C MET A 1 -25.87 -14.20 5.72
N THR A 2 -25.76 -13.84 4.46
CA THR A 2 -24.87 -14.51 3.49
C THR A 2 -23.41 -14.14 3.75
N TYR A 3 -22.48 -14.92 3.19
CA TYR A 3 -21.05 -14.59 3.28
C TYR A 3 -20.76 -13.21 2.68
N SER A 4 -21.34 -12.88 1.53
CA SER A 4 -21.13 -11.59 0.86
C SER A 4 -21.59 -10.42 1.72
N GLU A 5 -22.76 -10.51 2.35
CA GLU A 5 -23.23 -9.48 3.28
C GLU A 5 -22.28 -9.32 4.47
N LYS A 6 -21.79 -10.44 5.02
CA LYS A 6 -20.84 -10.42 6.15
C LYS A 6 -19.53 -9.73 5.75
N HIS A 7 -18.95 -10.15 4.64
CA HIS A 7 -17.69 -9.61 4.14
C HIS A 7 -17.79 -8.10 3.86
N LEU A 8 -18.87 -7.64 3.22
CA LEU A 8 -19.08 -6.21 2.95
C LEU A 8 -19.23 -5.40 4.24
N ASN A 9 -19.89 -5.95 5.27
CA ASN A 9 -19.98 -5.30 6.57
C ASN A 9 -18.63 -5.22 7.28
N GLU A 10 -17.80 -6.26 7.22
CA GLU A 10 -16.43 -6.25 7.76
C GLU A 10 -15.55 -5.21 7.05
N VAL A 11 -15.61 -5.16 5.72
CA VAL A 11 -14.90 -4.15 4.92
C VAL A 11 -15.31 -2.74 5.34
N ARG A 12 -16.60 -2.49 5.51
CA ARG A 12 -17.12 -1.19 5.97
C ARG A 12 -16.56 -0.81 7.34
N GLN A 13 -16.59 -1.72 8.30
CA GLN A 13 -16.07 -1.46 9.65
C GLN A 13 -14.58 -1.14 9.64
N ILE A 14 -13.80 -1.83 8.81
CA ILE A 14 -12.37 -1.55 8.63
C ILE A 14 -12.18 -0.15 8.04
N ILE A 15 -12.90 0.20 6.96
CA ILE A 15 -12.81 1.52 6.33
C ILE A 15 -13.16 2.64 7.33
N GLU A 16 -14.22 2.46 8.12
CA GLU A 16 -14.64 3.42 9.15
C GLU A 16 -13.59 3.60 10.26
N SER A 17 -12.68 2.64 10.45
CA SER A 17 -11.60 2.71 11.44
C SER A 17 -10.32 3.39 10.94
N ILE A 18 -10.23 3.70 9.63
CA ILE A 18 -9.03 4.31 9.05
C ILE A 18 -8.98 5.80 9.40
N ASP A 19 -7.88 6.23 10.00
CA ASP A 19 -7.60 7.63 10.31
C ASP A 19 -7.25 8.42 9.04
N VAL A 20 -8.14 9.34 8.66
CA VAL A 20 -7.99 10.18 7.47
C VAL A 20 -6.84 11.16 7.61
N GLU A 21 -6.57 11.69 8.81
CA GLU A 21 -5.46 12.63 9.02
C GLU A 21 -4.09 11.93 8.87
N ALA A 22 -4.01 10.66 9.26
CA ALA A 22 -2.83 9.84 9.03
C ALA A 22 -2.57 9.62 7.53
N ILE A 23 -3.62 9.42 6.71
CA ILE A 23 -3.48 9.32 5.25
C ILE A 23 -2.90 10.61 4.68
N GLU A 24 -3.48 11.77 5.02
CA GLU A 24 -3.02 13.07 4.51
C GLU A 24 -1.57 13.37 4.92
N SER A 25 -1.22 13.01 6.16
CA SER A 25 0.15 13.16 6.67
C SER A 25 1.14 12.27 5.90
N MET A 26 0.75 11.02 5.60
CA MET A 26 1.54 10.10 4.78
C MET A 26 1.73 10.64 3.36
N VAL A 27 0.68 11.19 2.73
CA VAL A 27 0.79 11.79 1.39
C VAL A 27 1.79 12.95 1.37
N LYS A 28 1.75 13.85 2.37
CA LYS A 28 2.71 14.95 2.49
C LYS A 28 4.15 14.44 2.65
N LEU A 29 4.35 13.43 3.50
CA LEU A 29 5.66 12.80 3.68
C LEU A 29 6.17 12.19 2.38
N LEU A 30 5.33 11.44 1.66
CA LEU A 30 5.69 10.84 0.38
C LEU A 30 6.05 11.90 -0.66
N ALA A 31 5.28 12.99 -0.75
CA ALA A 31 5.57 14.10 -1.65
C ALA A 31 6.94 14.73 -1.35
N GLN A 32 7.28 14.90 -0.07
CA GLN A 32 8.59 15.38 0.36
C GLN A 32 9.71 14.40 -0.06
N VAL A 33 9.56 13.11 0.27
CA VAL A 33 10.52 12.05 -0.12
C VAL A 33 10.79 12.08 -1.63
N ARG A 34 9.74 12.22 -2.45
CA ARG A 34 9.91 12.33 -3.90
C ARG A 34 10.70 13.57 -4.31
N THR A 35 10.40 14.70 -3.70
CA THR A 35 11.02 16.00 -4.01
C THR A 35 12.51 15.98 -3.66
N ASP A 36 12.87 15.27 -2.60
CA ASP A 36 14.25 15.11 -2.14
C ASP A 36 15.04 14.03 -2.92
N GLY A 37 14.43 13.42 -3.94
CA GLY A 37 15.03 12.33 -4.70
C GLY A 37 15.18 11.03 -3.89
N GLY A 38 14.37 10.86 -2.85
CA GLY A 38 14.35 9.70 -1.98
C GLY A 38 13.71 8.46 -2.63
N ARG A 39 13.84 7.33 -1.94
CA ARG A 39 13.42 6.01 -2.41
C ARG A 39 12.38 5.39 -1.50
N LEU A 40 11.48 4.62 -2.07
CA LEU A 40 10.48 3.85 -1.33
C LEU A 40 10.80 2.36 -1.33
N PHE A 41 10.64 1.73 -0.17
CA PHE A 41 10.79 0.28 -0.02
C PHE A 41 9.49 -0.28 0.58
N PHE A 42 8.76 -1.07 -0.20
CA PHE A 42 7.54 -1.75 0.22
C PHE A 42 7.89 -3.16 0.71
N LEU A 43 7.68 -3.41 2.00
CA LEU A 43 7.99 -4.69 2.64
C LEU A 43 6.70 -5.48 2.88
N GLY A 44 6.66 -6.71 2.40
CA GLY A 44 5.51 -7.60 2.55
C GLY A 44 5.94 -9.06 2.56
N VAL A 45 5.19 -9.88 3.28
CA VAL A 45 5.40 -11.34 3.41
C VAL A 45 4.13 -12.11 3.04
N GLY A 46 4.30 -13.33 2.52
CA GLY A 46 3.17 -14.17 2.07
C GLY A 46 2.29 -13.43 1.06
N GLY A 47 0.96 -13.48 1.24
CA GLY A 47 0.02 -12.78 0.36
C GLY A 47 0.23 -11.26 0.26
N SER A 48 0.76 -10.62 1.31
CA SER A 48 1.04 -9.17 1.28
C SER A 48 2.25 -8.79 0.41
N ALA A 49 3.14 -9.75 0.10
CA ALA A 49 4.23 -9.53 -0.84
C ALA A 49 3.69 -9.19 -2.24
N GLY A 50 2.55 -9.79 -2.64
CA GLY A 50 1.85 -9.43 -3.87
C GLY A 50 1.40 -7.97 -3.86
N ASN A 51 0.79 -7.50 -2.77
CA ASN A 51 0.37 -6.10 -2.62
C ASN A 51 1.56 -5.13 -2.71
N CYS A 52 2.70 -5.46 -2.10
CA CYS A 52 3.92 -4.65 -2.20
C CYS A 52 4.45 -4.57 -3.63
N SER A 53 4.48 -5.70 -4.34
CA SER A 53 4.90 -5.74 -5.76
C SER A 53 3.98 -4.90 -6.65
N HIS A 54 2.66 -4.96 -6.43
CA HIS A 54 1.71 -4.11 -7.12
C HIS A 54 1.91 -2.62 -6.79
N ALA A 55 2.08 -2.27 -5.51
CA ALA A 55 2.33 -0.89 -5.10
C ALA A 55 3.59 -0.31 -5.75
N VAL A 56 4.69 -1.07 -5.83
CA VAL A 56 5.93 -0.62 -6.51
C VAL A 56 5.68 -0.25 -7.97
N ASN A 57 4.89 -1.04 -8.68
CA ASN A 57 4.54 -0.76 -10.06
C ASN A 57 3.81 0.58 -10.19
N ASP A 58 2.81 0.81 -9.34
CA ASP A 58 1.98 2.02 -9.39
C ASP A 58 2.77 3.25 -8.95
N PHE A 59 3.58 3.12 -7.90
CA PHE A 59 4.41 4.23 -7.42
C PHE A 59 5.49 4.63 -8.42
N ARG A 60 6.04 3.68 -9.19
CA ARG A 60 6.96 3.98 -10.30
C ARG A 60 6.23 4.63 -11.49
N LYS A 61 5.15 4.01 -11.96
CA LYS A 61 4.50 4.41 -13.22
C LYS A 61 3.61 5.63 -13.10
N ILE A 62 2.91 5.77 -11.98
CA ILE A 62 1.88 6.80 -11.77
C ILE A 62 2.44 7.91 -10.87
N ALA A 63 3.06 7.55 -9.75
CA ALA A 63 3.48 8.54 -8.75
C ALA A 63 4.91 9.08 -8.96
N GLY A 64 5.71 8.47 -9.84
CA GLY A 64 7.05 8.95 -10.22
C GLY A 64 8.14 8.73 -9.16
N PHE A 65 8.05 7.65 -8.38
CA PHE A 65 9.05 7.29 -7.38
C PHE A 65 10.07 6.27 -7.89
N GLU A 66 11.29 6.36 -7.37
CA GLU A 66 12.20 5.22 -7.30
C GLU A 66 11.74 4.30 -6.14
N ALA A 67 10.93 3.29 -6.45
CA ALA A 67 10.34 2.38 -5.47
C ALA A 67 10.82 0.93 -5.64
N TYR A 68 10.86 0.12 -4.58
CA TYR A 68 11.28 -1.29 -4.61
C TYR A 68 10.45 -2.14 -3.66
N ALA A 69 10.30 -3.43 -3.96
CA ALA A 69 9.77 -4.41 -3.03
C ALA A 69 10.81 -5.53 -2.92
N PRO A 70 11.59 -5.57 -1.84
CA PRO A 70 12.49 -6.69 -1.59
C PRO A 70 11.64 -7.88 -1.13
N THR A 71 11.12 -8.63 -2.09
CA THR A 71 10.43 -9.89 -1.83
C THR A 71 11.44 -11.02 -1.96
N ASP A 72 11.65 -11.77 -0.87
CA ASP A 72 12.46 -13.00 -0.88
C ASP A 72 11.66 -14.21 -1.41
N ASN A 73 10.40 -14.00 -1.80
CA ASN A 73 9.48 -15.07 -2.16
C ASN A 73 9.27 -15.10 -3.67
N VAL A 74 10.02 -15.97 -4.36
CA VAL A 74 9.57 -16.56 -5.63
C VAL A 74 8.29 -17.32 -5.28
N SER A 75 7.16 -16.99 -5.90
CA SER A 75 5.92 -17.75 -5.70
C SER A 75 6.18 -19.24 -5.96
N GLU A 76 6.03 -20.09 -4.94
CA GLU A 76 5.80 -21.53 -5.12
C GLU A 76 4.34 -21.78 -5.52
#